data_AF-A0A1R0ZZ79-F1
#
_entry.id   AF-A0A1R0ZZ79-F1
#
_cell.length_a   1.000
_cell.length_b   1.000
_cell.length_c   1.000
_cell.angle_alpha   90.00
_cell.angle_beta   90.00
_cell.angle_gamma   90.00
#
_symmetry.space_group_name_H-M   'P 1'
#
loop_
_entity.id
_entity.type
_entity.pdbx_description
1 polymer ?
#
loop_
_entity_poly.entity_id
_entity_poly.type
_entity_poly.pdbx_seq_one_letter_code
_entity_poly.pdbx_strand_id
1 'polypeptide(L)'
;MDHMKKYWSHELDCIRKGVNRQDGYQTTISPHYINDRFNNDSYADRVFSELDILWAISKGRIVEGYDSGENGRNGSNKGRNPEPERTIVGPAVSGDYCVVIVLMKTGTRFIVKTVFPADRDRYTKHIPTGGN
;
A
#
# COMPACT_ATOMS: atom_id res chain seq x y z
N MET A 1 1.49 -5.23 -13.96
CA MET A 1 0.80 -4.27 -14.85
C MET A 1 0.73 -2.97 -14.10
N ASP A 2 1.22 -1.87 -14.67
CA ASP A 2 1.14 -0.53 -14.07
C ASP A 2 -0.14 0.14 -14.55
N HIS A 3 -1.30 -0.32 -14.07
CA HIS A 3 -2.58 0.23 -14.50
C HIS A 3 -2.80 1.63 -13.88
N MET A 4 -3.41 2.54 -14.64
CA MET A 4 -3.75 3.90 -14.18
C MET A 4 -2.57 4.74 -13.66
N LYS A 5 -1.33 4.44 -14.08
CA LYS A 5 -0.10 5.12 -13.62
C LYS A 5 -0.15 6.65 -13.68
N LYS A 6 -0.86 7.21 -14.66
CA LYS A 6 -1.06 8.66 -14.81
C LYS A 6 -1.79 9.32 -13.62
N TYR A 7 -2.54 8.55 -12.84
CA TYR A 7 -3.28 9.03 -11.67
C TYR A 7 -2.56 8.77 -10.35
N TRP A 8 -1.48 7.98 -10.33
CA TRP A 8 -0.84 7.54 -9.09
C TRP A 8 -0.34 8.70 -8.23
N SER A 9 0.15 9.78 -8.84
CA SER A 9 0.56 10.97 -8.08
C SER A 9 -0.61 11.60 -7.32
N HIS A 10 -1.78 11.68 -7.95
CA HIS A 10 -3.00 12.21 -7.33
C HIS A 10 -3.56 11.23 -6.30
N GLU A 11 -3.61 9.94 -6.61
CA GLU A 11 -4.07 8.91 -5.68
C GLU A 11 -3.20 8.87 -4.41
N LEU A 12 -1.87 8.99 -4.56
CA LEU A 12 -0.96 9.05 -3.42
C LEU A 12 -1.22 10.29 -2.55
N ASP A 13 -1.52 11.44 -3.17
CA ASP A 13 -1.92 12.65 -2.44
C ASP A 13 -3.23 12.42 -1.65
N CYS A 14 -4.25 11.83 -2.27
CA CYS A 14 -5.47 11.45 -1.57
C CYS A 14 -5.22 10.49 -0.40
N ILE A 15 -4.37 9.47 -0.58
CA ILE A 15 -4.00 8.53 0.48
C ILE A 15 -3.30 9.26 1.63
N ARG A 16 -2.39 10.21 1.33
CA ARG A 16 -1.70 11.04 2.33
C ARG A 16 -2.67 11.95 3.07
N LYS A 17 -3.62 12.58 2.39
CA LYS A 17 -4.73 13.31 3.02
C LYS A 17 -5.52 12.39 3.95
N GLY A 18 -5.76 11.14 3.55
CA GLY A 18 -6.45 10.15 4.35
C GLY A 18 -5.71 9.77 5.63
N VAL A 19 -4.38 9.65 5.58
CA VAL A 19 -3.52 9.46 6.78
C VAL A 19 -3.64 10.65 7.73
N ASN A 20 -3.65 11.86 7.19
CA ASN A 20 -3.73 13.10 7.98
C ASN A 20 -5.18 13.51 8.34
N ARG A 21 -6.19 12.73 7.95
CA ARG A 21 -7.63 13.02 8.11
C ARG A 21 -8.04 14.41 7.58
N GLN A 22 -7.52 14.77 6.42
CA GLN A 22 -7.80 16.05 5.75
C GLN A 22 -8.89 15.91 4.69
N ASP A 23 -9.62 17.00 4.42
CA ASP A 23 -10.60 17.12 3.32
C ASP A 23 -11.64 15.98 3.24
N GLY A 24 -11.97 15.35 4.39
CA GLY A 24 -12.89 14.21 4.44
C GLY A 24 -12.31 12.88 3.94
N TYR A 25 -11.01 12.82 3.63
CA TYR A 25 -10.30 11.58 3.31
C TYR A 25 -9.98 10.80 4.58
N GLN A 26 -9.99 9.47 4.45
CA GLN A 26 -9.70 8.56 5.55
C GLN A 26 -8.86 7.37 5.08
N THR A 27 -7.70 7.16 5.69
CA THR A 27 -6.90 5.95 5.55
C THR A 27 -6.93 5.20 6.88
N THR A 28 -7.35 3.93 6.88
CA THR A 28 -7.34 3.07 8.07
C THR A 28 -6.41 1.87 7.87
N ILE A 29 -5.90 1.31 8.97
CA ILE A 29 -5.15 0.06 8.95
C ILE A 29 -6.11 -1.10 9.21
N SER A 30 -6.06 -2.13 8.37
CA SER A 30 -6.93 -3.30 8.50
C SER A 30 -6.75 -3.96 9.87
N PRO A 31 -7.83 -4.22 10.64
CA PRO A 31 -7.74 -4.96 11.90
C PRO A 31 -7.14 -6.34 11.75
N HIS A 32 -7.35 -7.00 10.59
CA HIS A 32 -6.71 -8.29 10.30
C HIS A 32 -5.19 -8.18 10.25
N TYR A 33 -4.64 -7.10 9.67
CA TYR A 33 -3.19 -6.90 9.68
C TYR A 33 -2.67 -6.71 11.11
N ILE A 34 -3.35 -5.91 11.92
CA ILE A 34 -2.96 -5.65 13.31
C ILE A 34 -2.99 -6.97 14.10
N ASN A 35 -4.08 -7.73 14.01
CA ASN A 35 -4.26 -8.96 14.79
C ASN A 35 -3.35 -10.11 14.34
N ASP A 36 -3.16 -10.29 13.03
CA ASP A 36 -2.33 -11.37 12.48
C ASP A 36 -0.82 -11.16 12.73
N ARG A 37 -0.40 -9.94 13.06
CA ARG A 37 1.03 -9.59 13.12
C ARG A 37 1.51 -9.20 14.51
N PHE A 38 0.72 -8.45 15.29
CA PHE A 38 1.12 -8.12 16.65
C PHE A 38 1.09 -9.32 17.60
N ASN A 39 0.30 -10.36 17.29
CA ASN A 39 0.07 -11.50 18.19
C ASN A 39 0.56 -12.84 17.60
N ASN A 40 1.40 -12.82 16.56
CA ASN A 40 1.86 -14.04 15.91
C ASN A 40 3.38 -14.17 15.93
N ASP A 41 3.88 -14.97 16.87
CA ASP A 41 5.30 -15.25 17.08
C ASP A 41 6.01 -15.85 15.85
N SER A 42 5.25 -16.41 14.90
CA SER A 42 5.81 -16.92 13.62
C SER A 42 6.26 -15.80 12.68
N TYR A 43 6.00 -14.53 13.02
CA TYR A 43 6.30 -13.34 12.22
C TYR A 43 6.95 -12.24 13.06
N ALA A 44 7.87 -12.63 13.95
CA ALA A 44 8.62 -11.73 14.83
C ALA A 44 9.43 -10.64 14.08
N ASP A 45 9.62 -10.79 12.77
CA ASP A 45 10.31 -9.88 11.86
C ASP A 45 9.38 -8.86 11.18
N ARG A 46 8.06 -9.00 11.32
CA ARG A 46 7.07 -8.14 10.62
C ARG A 46 6.43 -7.14 11.58
N VAL A 47 7.24 -6.24 12.10
CA VAL A 47 6.91 -5.33 13.21
C VAL A 47 6.90 -3.85 12.77
N PHE A 48 6.33 -3.55 11.61
CA PHE A 48 6.13 -2.14 11.24
C PHE A 48 5.01 -1.58 12.10
N SER A 49 5.36 -0.60 12.94
CA SER A 49 4.40 0.10 13.78
C SER A 49 3.44 0.93 12.92
N GLU A 50 2.33 1.40 13.50
CA GLU A 50 1.47 2.38 12.82
C GLU A 50 2.28 3.57 12.32
N LEU A 51 3.20 4.10 13.14
CA LEU A 51 4.07 5.22 12.76
C LEU A 51 4.94 4.91 11.53
N ASP A 52 5.52 3.71 11.45
CA ASP A 52 6.31 3.28 10.29
C ASP A 52 5.47 3.26 9.02
N ILE A 53 4.23 2.76 9.12
CA ILE A 53 3.29 2.67 8.00
C ILE A 53 2.92 4.08 7.52
N LEU A 54 2.58 4.98 8.44
CA LEU A 54 2.25 6.37 8.11
C LEU A 54 3.44 7.10 7.47
N TRP A 55 4.65 6.88 8.01
CA TRP A 55 5.87 7.47 7.47
C TRP A 55 6.18 6.96 6.06
N ALA A 56 6.05 5.65 5.84
CA ALA A 56 6.23 5.04 4.54
C ALA A 56 5.23 5.56 3.49
N ILE A 57 3.97 5.81 3.86
CA ILE A 57 2.98 6.45 2.97
C ILE A 57 3.36 7.91 2.69
N SER A 58 3.81 8.64 3.71
CA SER A 58 4.18 10.05 3.61
C SER A 58 5.40 10.26 2.70
N LYS A 59 6.42 9.42 2.81
CA LYS A 59 7.71 9.56 2.10
C LYS A 59 7.87 8.63 0.90
N GLY A 60 7.04 7.60 0.80
CA GLY A 60 7.10 6.62 -0.25
C GLY A 60 6.46 7.06 -1.56
N ARG A 61 6.43 6.11 -2.50
CA ARG A 61 5.81 6.25 -3.82
C ARG A 61 5.06 4.99 -4.19
N ILE A 62 4.00 5.14 -4.99
CA ILE A 62 3.34 4.00 -5.62
C ILE A 62 4.32 3.42 -6.65
N VAL A 63 4.62 2.14 -6.50
CA VAL A 63 5.49 1.38 -7.41
C VAL A 63 4.69 0.42 -8.29
N GLU A 64 3.49 0.03 -7.85
CA GLU A 64 2.61 -0.86 -8.59
C GLU A 64 1.15 -0.51 -8.33
N GLY A 65 0.29 -0.77 -9.31
CA GLY A 65 -1.14 -0.54 -9.22
C GLY A 65 -1.90 -1.67 -9.88
N TYR A 66 -2.82 -2.26 -9.14
CA TYR A 66 -3.69 -3.34 -9.60
C TYR A 66 -5.12 -2.82 -9.55
N ASP A 67 -5.74 -2.61 -10.70
CA ASP A 67 -7.16 -2.32 -10.73
C ASP A 67 -7.94 -3.62 -11.04
N SER A 68 -9.25 -3.61 -10.79
CA SER A 68 -10.13 -4.63 -11.33
C SER A 68 -9.92 -4.68 -12.84
N GLY A 69 -9.40 -5.80 -13.34
CA GLY A 69 -9.14 -5.94 -14.77
C GLY A 69 -10.44 -5.70 -15.56
N GLU A 70 -10.32 -5.01 -16.69
CA GLU A 70 -11.31 -5.19 -17.76
C GLU A 70 -11.21 -6.64 -18.24
N ASN A 71 -12.11 -7.50 -17.76
CA ASN A 71 -12.59 -8.63 -18.54
C ASN A 71 -14.09 -8.32 -18.75
N GLY A 72 -14.63 -8.18 -19.94
CA GLY A 72 -14.22 -8.59 -21.26
C GLY A 72 -15.54 -8.85 -21.98
N ARG A 73 -15.70 -8.43 -23.23
CA ARG A 73 -16.91 -8.65 -24.03
C ARG A 73 -17.30 -10.14 -24.23
N ASN A 74 -16.63 -11.10 -23.59
CA ASN A 74 -16.87 -12.53 -23.75
C ASN A 74 -16.90 -13.28 -22.41
N GLY A 75 -18.06 -13.24 -21.75
CA GLY A 75 -18.75 -14.45 -21.25
C GLY A 75 -18.12 -15.36 -20.19
N SER A 76 -16.93 -15.12 -19.63
CA SER A 76 -16.38 -15.99 -18.57
C SER A 76 -16.37 -15.31 -17.19
N ASN A 77 -17.37 -15.65 -16.37
CA ASN A 77 -17.47 -15.33 -14.94
C ASN A 77 -16.35 -16.00 -14.14
N LYS A 78 -15.14 -15.43 -14.14
CA LYS A 78 -14.09 -15.78 -13.17
C LYS A 78 -13.64 -14.52 -12.44
N GLY A 79 -14.19 -14.36 -11.22
CA GLY A 79 -13.67 -13.60 -10.09
C GLY A 79 -13.18 -12.17 -10.38
N ARG A 80 -14.08 -11.18 -10.25
CA ARG A 80 -13.66 -9.78 -10.02
C ARG A 80 -12.73 -9.75 -8.81
N ASN A 81 -11.54 -9.17 -8.93
CA ASN A 81 -10.92 -8.54 -7.77
C ASN A 81 -11.72 -7.24 -7.54
N PRO A 82 -12.58 -7.14 -6.50
CA PRO A 82 -13.52 -6.04 -6.38
C PRO A 82 -12.86 -4.74 -5.91
N GLU A 83 -11.58 -4.77 -5.55
CA GLU A 83 -10.94 -3.71 -4.80
C GLU A 83 -9.60 -3.35 -5.43
N PRO A 84 -9.52 -2.18 -6.11
CA PRO A 84 -8.27 -1.71 -6.66
C PRO A 84 -7.21 -1.53 -5.55
N GLU A 85 -5.96 -1.86 -5.86
CA GLU A 85 -4.84 -1.83 -4.93
C GLU A 85 -3.71 -0.94 -5.46
N ARG A 86 -3.02 -0.28 -4.53
CA ARG A 86 -1.76 0.42 -4.78
C ARG A 86 -0.69 -0.12 -3.86
N THR A 87 0.45 -0.46 -4.43
CA THR A 87 1.64 -0.88 -3.69
C THR A 87 2.55 0.32 -3.54
N ILE A 88 2.75 0.77 -2.30
CA ILE A 88 3.65 1.85 -1.95
C ILE A 88 4.93 1.26 -1.40
N VAL A 89 6.09 1.73 -1.88
CA VAL A 89 7.39 1.48 -1.24
C VAL A 89 7.84 2.77 -0.59
N GLY A 90 8.18 2.72 0.69
CA GLY A 90 8.64 3.87 1.45
C GLY A 90 9.51 3.49 2.65
N PRO A 91 10.27 4.44 3.19
CA PRO A 91 11.05 4.23 4.40
C PRO A 91 10.14 4.15 5.62
N ALA A 92 10.48 3.25 6.54
CA ALA A 92 9.97 3.21 7.91
C ALA A 92 10.79 4.16 8.80
N VAL A 93 10.24 4.53 9.95
CA VAL A 93 10.98 5.32 10.96
C VAL A 93 12.05 4.45 11.61
N SER A 94 11.82 3.14 11.70
CA SER A 94 12.80 2.15 12.18
C SER A 94 14.10 2.08 11.37
N GLY A 95 14.14 2.63 10.15
CA GLY A 95 15.31 2.66 9.27
C GLY A 95 15.24 1.70 8.07
N ASP A 96 14.32 0.74 8.09
CA ASP A 96 14.10 -0.19 6.97
C ASP A 96 13.18 0.41 5.91
N TYR A 97 13.17 -0.17 4.70
CA TYR A 97 12.11 0.10 3.72
C TYR A 97 11.02 -0.96 3.83
N CYS A 98 9.77 -0.51 3.71
CA CYS A 98 8.61 -1.39 3.72
C CYS A 98 7.75 -1.21 2.47
N VAL A 99 6.98 -2.25 2.20
CA VAL A 99 5.96 -2.32 1.18
C VAL A 99 4.61 -2.21 1.86
N VAL A 100 3.82 -1.21 1.50
CA VAL A 100 2.48 -0.96 2.02
C VAL A 100 1.47 -1.20 0.90
N ILE A 101 0.58 -2.17 1.06
CA ILE A 101 -0.51 -2.41 0.10
C ILE A 101 -1.77 -1.70 0.59
N VAL A 102 -2.28 -0.78 -0.22
CA VAL A 102 -3.45 0.05 0.08
C VAL A 102 -4.59 -0.30 -0.86
N LEU A 103 -5.76 -0.60 -0.30
CA LEU A 103 -7.02 -0.79 -1.01
C LEU A 103 -7.70 0.56 -1.22
N MET A 104 -8.14 0.80 -2.46
CA MET A 104 -8.87 1.99 -2.89
C MET A 104 -10.38 1.71 -2.79
N LYS A 105 -10.96 1.81 -1.59
CA LYS A 105 -12.37 1.40 -1.36
C LYS A 105 -13.37 2.36 -1.99
N THR A 106 -13.18 3.66 -1.80
CA THR A 106 -14.00 4.71 -2.41
C THR A 106 -13.09 5.87 -2.83
N GLY A 107 -13.64 6.92 -3.44
CA GLY A 107 -12.88 8.11 -3.78
C GLY A 107 -12.22 8.82 -2.58
N THR A 108 -12.68 8.55 -1.35
CA THR A 108 -12.18 9.20 -0.13
C THR A 108 -11.76 8.23 0.98
N ARG A 109 -11.92 6.91 0.79
CA ARG A 109 -11.61 5.90 1.81
C ARG A 109 -10.58 4.90 1.30
N PHE A 110 -9.53 4.72 2.08
CA PHE A 110 -8.42 3.82 1.80
C PHE A 110 -8.16 2.89 2.98
N ILE A 111 -7.74 1.66 2.70
CA ILE A 111 -7.41 0.69 3.75
C ILE A 111 -6.03 0.11 3.50
N VAL A 112 -5.12 0.26 4.46
CA VAL A 112 -3.86 -0.50 4.48
C VAL A 112 -4.20 -1.96 4.76
N LYS A 113 -4.04 -2.80 3.76
CA LYS A 113 -4.37 -4.24 3.80
C LYS A 113 -3.28 -5.05 4.45
N THR A 114 -2.03 -4.78 4.08
CA THR A 114 -0.87 -5.51 4.57
C THR A 114 0.40 -4.69 4.38
N VAL A 115 1.39 -4.97 5.23
CA VAL A 115 2.71 -4.34 5.21
C VAL A 115 3.79 -5.39 5.47
N PHE A 116 4.90 -5.31 4.76
CA PHE A 116 6.03 -6.24 4.89
C PHE A 116 7.35 -5.58 4.44
N PRO A 117 8.52 -6.14 4.79
CA PRO A 117 9.81 -5.59 4.38
C PRO A 117 9.97 -5.51 2.86
N ALA A 118 10.68 -4.49 2.36
CA ALA A 118 11.00 -4.35 0.95
C ALA A 118 12.26 -5.15 0.54
N ASP A 119 12.43 -6.36 1.08
CA ASP A 119 13.60 -7.23 0.93
C ASP A 119 13.59 -8.11 -0.33
N ARG A 120 12.44 -8.21 -1.00
CA ARG A 120 12.29 -8.97 -2.24
C ARG A 120 12.84 -8.19 -3.43
N ASP A 121 13.54 -8.87 -4.35
CA ASP A 121 14.10 -8.30 -5.60
C ASP A 121 13.13 -7.39 -6.37
N ARG A 122 11.85 -7.77 -6.33
CA ARG A 122 10.75 -7.01 -6.93
C ARG A 122 10.66 -5.57 -6.42
N TYR A 123 10.96 -5.34 -5.14
CA TYR A 123 10.79 -4.07 -4.44
C TYR A 123 12.11 -3.38 -4.10
N THR A 124 13.19 -4.13 -3.90
CA THR A 124 14.52 -3.58 -3.60
C THR A 124 15.00 -2.60 -4.67
N LYS A 125 14.70 -2.86 -5.95
CA LYS A 125 14.98 -1.94 -7.06
C LYS A 125 14.31 -0.56 -6.97
N HIS A 126 13.33 -0.40 -6.08
CA HIS A 126 12.62 0.85 -5.85
C HIS A 126 13.14 1.62 -4.64
N ILE A 127 14.01 1.01 -3.84
CA ILE A 127 14.71 1.66 -2.73
C ILE A 127 15.81 2.55 -3.33
N PRO A 128 15.89 3.84 -2.94
CA PRO A 128 17.01 4.68 -3.30
C PRO A 128 18.31 4.06 -2.78
N THR A 129 19.16 3.58 -3.70
CA THR A 129 20.57 3.36 -3.41
C THR A 129 21.20 4.74 -3.22
N GLY A 130 21.47 5.15 -1.98
CA GLY A 130 21.95 6.49 -1.67
C GLY A 130 23.13 6.91 -2.56
N GLY A 131 23.00 8.09 -3.16
CA GLY A 131 24.16 8.95 -3.35
C GLY A 131 24.52 9.51 -1.98
N ASN A 132 25.80 9.36 -1.60
CA ASN A 132 26.40 10.08 -0.49
C ASN A 132 26.37 11.58 -0.73
#